data_AF-H2L022-F1
#
_entry.id   AF-H2L022-F1
#
_cell.length_a   1.000
_cell.length_b   1.000
_cell.length_c   1.000
_cell.angle_alpha   90.00
_cell.angle_beta   90.00
_cell.angle_gamma   90.00
#
_symmetry.space_group_name_H-M   'P 1'
#
loop_
_entity.id
_entity.type
_entity.pdbx_description
1 polymer ?
#
loop_
_entity_poly.entity_id
_entity_poly.type
_entity_poly.pdbx_seq_one_letter_code
_entity_poly.pdbx_strand_id
1 'polypeptide(L)'
;MILFQKTVVFSLFAFATSLILESEDVRDCVKWICSDALKTPDGCIKRIKYVPVDGPVEIGKTCFSESIKSVCRILKTKDTEKNYNTFLDDITKITANESDCYDPFNVFKQCRLVQFGRNALQMLVDYNYPNKNVDAKHVAKISKQCQIVKNLTDHCTPFDSSVDFIVEGCDVINLKQTSFMDCLSKLRKTNPNLSKYTCENFDIQTKNITTLKRIFTADKWCMEWIMRKHCGESSVVDFQKNAATFVININTTLSFFSGYNSI
;
A
#
# COMPACT_ATOMS: atom_id res chain seq x y z
N MET A 1 63.60 37.83 13.26
CA MET A 1 62.76 37.56 14.45
C MET A 1 61.28 37.58 14.06
N ILE A 2 60.88 36.76 13.07
CA ILE A 2 59.49 36.64 12.59
C ILE A 2 59.37 35.20 12.06
N LEU A 3 59.25 34.23 12.96
CA LEU A 3 59.20 32.80 12.61
C LEU A 3 58.07 32.07 13.38
N PHE A 4 57.06 32.80 13.83
CA PHE A 4 55.97 32.27 14.68
C PHE A 4 54.55 32.61 14.18
N GLN A 5 54.31 32.58 12.86
CA GLN A 5 52.95 32.82 12.34
C GLN A 5 52.50 31.90 11.19
N LYS A 6 53.08 30.70 11.04
CA LYS A 6 52.68 29.75 9.98
C LYS A 6 52.28 28.35 10.47
N THR A 7 51.78 28.21 11.70
CA THR A 7 51.32 26.90 12.23
C THR A 7 49.82 26.83 12.56
N VAL A 8 48.98 27.78 12.11
CA VAL A 8 47.56 27.83 12.52
C VAL A 8 46.55 27.41 11.45
N VAL A 9 46.95 27.02 10.22
CA VAL A 9 45.96 26.77 9.14
C VAL A 9 45.92 25.32 8.63
N PHE A 10 46.53 24.34 9.31
CA PHE A 10 46.50 22.94 8.86
C PHE A 10 45.60 21.98 9.66
N SER A 11 44.65 22.49 10.46
CA SER A 11 43.78 21.61 11.27
C SER A 11 42.27 21.85 11.14
N LEU A 12 41.78 22.56 10.11
CA LEU A 12 40.34 22.79 9.95
C LEU A 12 39.68 22.15 8.71
N PHE A 13 40.36 21.29 7.97
CA PHE A 13 39.75 20.52 6.87
C PHE A 13 39.82 18.99 7.05
N ALA A 14 39.76 18.51 8.29
CA ALA A 14 39.64 17.07 8.59
C ALA A 14 38.28 16.63 9.14
N PHE A 15 37.29 17.53 9.29
CA PHE A 15 36.04 17.19 10.00
C PHE A 15 34.73 17.37 9.21
N ALA A 16 34.76 17.46 7.88
CA ALA A 16 33.52 17.54 7.09
C ALA A 16 33.33 16.39 6.08
N THR A 17 34.32 15.54 5.82
CA THR A 17 34.19 14.46 4.83
C THR A 17 33.71 13.13 5.39
N SER A 18 33.66 12.93 6.70
CA SER A 18 33.13 11.68 7.27
C SER A 18 31.59 11.59 7.22
N LEU A 19 30.88 12.72 7.18
CA LEU A 19 29.40 12.70 7.23
C LEU A 19 28.74 12.45 5.86
N ILE A 20 29.39 12.80 4.75
CA ILE A 20 28.80 12.63 3.42
C ILE A 20 29.03 11.21 2.88
N LEU A 21 30.13 10.55 3.26
CA LEU A 21 30.40 9.17 2.83
C LEU A 21 29.51 8.14 3.55
N GLU A 22 29.08 8.40 4.80
CA GLU A 22 28.27 7.45 5.57
C GLU A 22 26.85 7.26 4.99
N SER A 23 26.24 8.29 4.39
CA SER A 23 24.84 8.21 3.94
C SER A 23 24.64 7.39 2.66
N GLU A 24 25.55 7.48 1.68
CA GLU A 24 25.46 6.67 0.46
C GLU A 24 25.57 5.17 0.75
N ASP A 25 26.37 4.80 1.76
CA ASP A 25 26.58 3.42 2.16
C ASP A 25 25.39 2.85 2.97
N VAL A 26 24.75 3.62 3.87
CA VAL A 26 23.56 3.14 4.60
C VAL A 26 22.41 2.88 3.63
N ARG A 27 22.18 3.74 2.66
CA ARG A 27 21.16 3.56 1.62
C ARG A 27 21.32 2.23 0.88
N ASP A 28 22.53 1.96 0.41
CA ASP A 28 22.80 0.75 -0.38
C ASP A 28 22.70 -0.50 0.51
N CYS A 29 23.03 -0.38 1.79
CA CYS A 29 22.75 -1.39 2.80
C CYS A 29 21.26 -1.64 2.99
N VAL A 30 20.42 -0.60 3.14
CA VAL A 30 18.95 -0.76 3.25
C VAL A 30 18.41 -1.48 2.03
N LYS A 31 18.76 -1.02 0.81
CA LYS A 31 18.33 -1.67 -0.44
C LYS A 31 18.74 -3.13 -0.51
N TRP A 32 19.97 -3.44 -0.11
CA TRP A 32 20.46 -4.81 -0.14
C TRP A 32 19.75 -5.69 0.89
N ILE A 33 19.65 -5.24 2.14
CA ILE A 33 18.89 -5.94 3.19
C ILE A 33 17.49 -6.23 2.69
N CYS A 34 16.83 -5.23 2.10
CA CYS A 34 15.53 -5.38 1.48
C CYS A 34 15.47 -6.38 0.33
N SER A 35 16.46 -6.37 -0.57
CA SER A 35 16.53 -7.34 -1.66
C SER A 35 16.71 -8.77 -1.16
N ASP A 36 17.63 -8.99 -0.21
CA ASP A 36 17.92 -10.29 0.37
C ASP A 36 16.73 -10.84 1.15
N ALA A 37 16.11 -9.96 1.93
CA ALA A 37 14.89 -10.17 2.65
C ALA A 37 13.75 -10.66 1.74
N LEU A 38 13.63 -10.13 0.51
CA LEU A 38 12.61 -10.54 -0.47
C LEU A 38 12.90 -11.85 -1.22
N LYS A 39 14.14 -12.35 -1.21
CA LYS A 39 14.55 -13.55 -1.97
C LYS A 39 14.17 -14.86 -1.32
N THR A 40 13.92 -14.87 -0.01
CA THR A 40 13.83 -16.10 0.77
C THR A 40 12.47 -16.21 1.46
N PRO A 41 11.64 -17.23 1.14
CA PRO A 41 10.38 -17.46 1.84
C PRO A 41 10.55 -17.63 3.34
N ASP A 42 11.71 -18.12 3.78
CA ASP A 42 12.06 -18.40 5.19
C ASP A 42 13.21 -17.52 5.73
N GLY A 43 13.74 -16.61 4.93
CA GLY A 43 14.89 -15.81 5.37
C GLY A 43 14.46 -14.61 6.19
N CYS A 44 15.38 -13.65 6.28
CA CYS A 44 15.37 -12.50 7.18
C CYS A 44 13.97 -12.03 7.60
N ILE A 45 13.08 -11.80 6.62
CA ILE A 45 11.74 -11.23 6.81
C ILE A 45 10.82 -12.06 7.70
N LYS A 46 10.74 -13.40 7.55
CA LYS A 46 9.82 -14.17 8.42
C LYS A 46 10.23 -14.08 9.89
N ARG A 47 11.54 -13.89 10.15
CA ARG A 47 12.09 -13.67 11.49
C ARG A 47 11.87 -12.25 11.99
N ILE A 48 11.60 -11.32 11.10
CA ILE A 48 11.23 -9.97 11.47
C ILE A 48 9.72 -9.93 11.62
N LYS A 49 9.28 -9.99 12.87
CA LYS A 49 7.90 -9.69 13.21
C LYS A 49 7.69 -8.19 13.03
N TYR A 50 7.41 -7.75 11.81
CA TYR A 50 7.05 -6.36 11.55
C TYR A 50 5.65 -6.10 12.15
N VAL A 51 5.65 -5.52 13.35
CA VAL A 51 4.50 -4.88 14.01
C VAL A 51 4.04 -3.70 13.10
N PRO A 52 2.81 -3.15 13.20
CA PRO A 52 2.16 -2.31 12.15
C PRO A 52 2.97 -1.09 11.69
N VAL A 53 2.40 -0.27 10.81
CA VAL A 53 3.07 0.97 10.35
C VAL A 53 3.61 1.81 11.52
N ASP A 54 2.96 1.74 12.69
CA ASP A 54 3.34 2.42 13.95
C ASP A 54 3.97 1.49 15.01
N GLY A 55 4.29 0.25 14.64
CA GLY A 55 4.83 -0.75 15.54
C GLY A 55 6.36 -0.77 15.56
N PRO A 56 6.98 -1.28 16.65
CA PRO A 56 8.42 -1.44 16.71
C PRO A 56 8.93 -2.30 15.54
N VAL A 57 9.94 -1.79 14.86
CA VAL A 57 10.66 -2.52 13.81
C VAL A 57 11.65 -3.45 14.50
N GLU A 58 11.37 -4.75 14.50
CA GLU A 58 12.27 -5.76 15.07
C GLU A 58 13.10 -6.46 13.99
N ILE A 59 14.07 -5.76 13.38
CA ILE A 59 15.01 -6.47 12.51
C ILE A 59 15.82 -7.42 13.39
N GLY A 60 15.67 -8.74 13.21
CA GLY A 60 16.44 -9.68 14.01
C GLY A 60 17.94 -9.39 13.89
N LYS A 61 18.61 -9.06 15.00
CA LYS A 61 20.06 -8.68 15.03
C LYS A 61 20.92 -9.65 14.22
N THR A 62 20.62 -10.95 14.29
CA THR A 62 21.28 -12.00 13.51
C THR A 62 21.12 -11.78 12.01
N CYS A 63 19.89 -11.51 11.54
CA CYS A 63 19.69 -11.23 10.12
C CYS A 63 20.45 -9.98 9.69
N PHE A 64 20.32 -8.88 10.44
CA PHE A 64 21.04 -7.65 10.10
C PHE A 64 22.54 -7.94 9.97
N SER A 65 23.11 -8.62 10.97
CA SER A 65 24.53 -8.98 11.00
C SER A 65 24.96 -9.86 9.82
N GLU A 66 24.14 -10.84 9.42
CA GLU A 66 24.40 -11.68 8.25
C GLU A 66 24.32 -10.90 6.94
N SER A 67 23.30 -10.03 6.83
CA SER A 67 23.04 -9.24 5.63
C SER A 67 24.16 -8.24 5.36
N ILE A 68 24.55 -7.47 6.38
CA ILE A 68 25.59 -6.45 6.26
C ILE A 68 26.98 -7.05 6.01
N LYS A 69 27.26 -8.25 6.55
CA LYS A 69 28.55 -8.94 6.37
C LYS A 69 28.85 -9.28 4.92
N SER A 70 27.83 -9.42 4.08
CA SER A 70 28.05 -9.68 2.66
C SER A 70 28.45 -8.40 1.92
N VAL A 71 27.76 -7.29 2.14
CA VAL A 71 27.83 -6.11 1.24
C VAL A 71 28.26 -4.81 1.91
N CYS A 72 27.82 -4.54 3.14
CA CYS A 72 28.04 -3.26 3.82
C CYS A 72 29.47 -3.14 4.35
N ARG A 73 30.42 -2.71 3.51
CA ARG A 73 31.84 -2.59 3.89
C ARG A 73 32.05 -1.74 5.15
N ILE A 74 31.33 -0.62 5.30
CA ILE A 74 31.44 0.26 6.49
C ILE A 74 31.05 -0.46 7.79
N LEU A 75 30.04 -1.34 7.73
CA LEU A 75 29.55 -2.00 8.94
C LEU A 75 30.43 -3.19 9.37
N LYS A 76 31.38 -3.63 8.51
CA LYS A 76 32.30 -4.73 8.82
C LYS A 76 33.41 -4.37 9.81
N THR A 77 33.76 -3.09 9.95
CA THR A 77 34.98 -2.68 10.69
C THR A 77 34.71 -2.01 12.04
N LYS A 78 33.47 -1.93 12.50
CA LYS A 78 33.08 -1.26 13.75
C LYS A 78 32.09 -2.12 14.55
N ASP A 79 31.99 -1.84 15.85
CA ASP A 79 31.07 -2.44 16.81
C ASP A 79 29.68 -2.73 16.19
N THR A 80 29.42 -4.02 15.95
CA THR A 80 28.22 -4.49 15.22
C THR A 80 26.94 -4.08 15.92
N GLU A 81 26.94 -4.01 17.25
CA GLU A 81 25.76 -3.61 18.01
C GLU A 81 25.48 -2.12 17.84
N LYS A 82 26.51 -1.27 17.94
CA LYS A 82 26.37 0.16 17.66
C LYS A 82 25.86 0.41 16.25
N ASN A 83 26.44 -0.29 15.28
CA ASN A 83 26.05 -0.22 13.86
C ASN A 83 24.60 -0.66 13.63
N TYR A 84 24.13 -1.69 14.33
CA TYR A 84 22.73 -2.12 14.28
C TYR A 84 21.78 -1.07 14.82
N ASN A 85 22.09 -0.47 15.97
CA ASN A 85 21.24 0.55 16.57
C ASN A 85 21.18 1.81 15.69
N THR A 86 22.32 2.28 15.17
CA THR A 86 22.34 3.41 14.22
C THR A 86 21.53 3.12 12.97
N PHE A 87 21.72 1.93 12.37
CA PHE A 87 20.92 1.54 11.21
C PHE A 87 19.42 1.50 11.53
N LEU A 88 19.05 0.95 12.69
CA LEU A 88 17.66 0.88 13.11
C LEU A 88 17.08 2.29 13.32
N ASP A 89 17.84 3.19 13.93
CA ASP A 89 17.45 4.60 14.10
C ASP A 89 17.24 5.26 12.73
N ASP A 90 18.17 5.09 11.79
CA ASP A 90 18.10 5.69 10.45
C ASP A 90 16.86 5.24 9.66
N ILE A 91 16.44 3.98 9.79
CA ILE A 91 15.25 3.47 9.06
C ILE A 91 13.92 3.63 9.81
N THR A 92 13.94 3.99 11.09
CA THR A 92 12.73 4.12 11.92
C THR A 92 12.38 5.55 12.26
N LYS A 93 13.36 6.45 12.31
CA LYS A 93 13.14 7.84 12.65
C LYS A 93 12.54 8.56 11.45
N ILE A 94 11.29 9.04 11.63
CA ILE A 94 10.63 9.90 10.65
C ILE A 94 11.53 11.11 10.39
N THR A 95 11.83 11.32 9.12
CA THR A 95 12.77 12.35 8.67
C THR A 95 12.10 13.72 8.73
N ALA A 96 12.89 14.78 8.88
CA ALA A 96 12.37 16.14 8.74
C ALA A 96 12.06 16.50 7.27
N ASN A 97 12.64 15.76 6.33
CA ASN A 97 12.49 15.99 4.91
C ASN A 97 11.78 14.79 4.27
N GLU A 98 10.45 14.77 4.39
CA GLU A 98 9.64 13.72 3.76
C GLU A 98 9.89 13.64 2.25
N SER A 99 10.31 14.76 1.61
CA SER A 99 10.57 14.84 0.17
C SER A 99 11.84 14.13 -0.31
N ASP A 100 12.73 13.74 0.60
CA ASP A 100 13.94 13.01 0.24
C ASP A 100 13.66 11.51 0.11
N CYS A 101 13.35 11.07 -1.11
CA CYS A 101 13.10 9.66 -1.41
C CYS A 101 14.32 8.74 -1.30
N TYR A 102 15.52 9.29 -1.05
CA TYR A 102 16.75 8.54 -0.85
C TYR A 102 17.15 8.41 0.62
N ASP A 103 16.44 9.11 1.52
CA ASP A 103 16.63 8.94 2.95
C ASP A 103 16.42 7.46 3.36
N PRO A 104 17.29 6.89 4.23
CA PRO A 104 17.18 5.51 4.68
C PRO A 104 15.77 5.11 5.15
N PHE A 105 15.04 5.98 5.85
CA PHE A 105 13.66 5.77 6.27
C PHE A 105 12.72 5.59 5.08
N ASN A 106 12.80 6.47 4.08
CA ASN A 106 11.95 6.44 2.89
C ASN A 106 12.28 5.24 1.98
N VAL A 107 13.56 4.91 1.84
CA VAL A 107 14.01 3.69 1.13
C VAL A 107 13.49 2.44 1.83
N PHE A 108 13.53 2.42 3.16
CA PHE A 108 12.97 1.31 3.95
C PHE A 108 11.44 1.24 3.84
N LYS A 109 10.74 2.37 3.83
CA LYS A 109 9.29 2.45 3.60
C LYS A 109 8.88 1.86 2.24
N GLN A 110 9.60 2.21 1.16
CA GLN A 110 9.39 1.63 -0.17
C GLN A 110 9.63 0.11 -0.18
N CYS A 111 10.64 -0.36 0.54
CA CYS A 111 10.89 -1.78 0.70
C CYS A 111 9.74 -2.50 1.42
N ARG A 112 9.19 -1.92 2.49
CA ARG A 112 7.98 -2.43 3.15
C ARG A 112 6.81 -2.46 2.16
N LEU A 113 6.65 -1.42 1.33
CA LEU A 113 5.60 -1.38 0.32
C LEU A 113 5.69 -2.56 -0.65
N VAL A 114 6.88 -2.90 -1.15
CA VAL A 114 7.07 -4.07 -2.03
C VAL A 114 6.68 -5.37 -1.34
N GLN A 115 7.07 -5.53 -0.07
CA GLN A 115 6.77 -6.74 0.69
C GLN A 115 5.27 -6.90 0.98
N PHE A 116 4.64 -5.89 1.57
CA PHE A 116 3.23 -5.93 1.89
C PHE A 116 2.37 -5.90 0.61
N GLY A 117 2.87 -5.23 -0.44
CA GLY A 117 2.28 -5.20 -1.77
C GLY A 117 2.22 -6.58 -2.40
N ARG A 118 3.30 -7.37 -2.35
CA ARG A 118 3.29 -8.77 -2.82
C ARG A 118 2.27 -9.63 -2.09
N ASN A 119 2.18 -9.50 -0.77
CA ASN A 119 1.20 -10.24 0.03
C ASN A 119 -0.23 -9.80 -0.31
N ALA A 120 -0.49 -8.50 -0.40
CA ALA A 120 -1.79 -7.95 -0.77
C ALA A 120 -2.19 -8.42 -2.18
N LEU A 121 -1.27 -8.32 -3.15
CA LEU A 121 -1.48 -8.79 -4.51
C LEU A 121 -1.86 -10.27 -4.56
N GLN A 122 -1.12 -11.13 -3.86
CA GLN A 122 -1.45 -12.56 -3.82
C GLN A 122 -2.85 -12.79 -3.24
N MET A 123 -3.20 -12.12 -2.14
CA MET A 123 -4.53 -12.27 -1.55
C MET A 123 -5.64 -11.74 -2.46
N LEU A 124 -5.41 -10.65 -3.19
CA LEU A 124 -6.33 -10.11 -4.18
C LEU A 124 -6.51 -11.07 -5.37
N VAL A 125 -5.43 -11.67 -5.87
CA VAL A 125 -5.48 -12.70 -6.91
C VAL A 125 -6.27 -13.92 -6.43
N ASP A 126 -5.99 -14.40 -5.22
CA ASP A 126 -6.70 -15.53 -4.60
C ASP A 126 -8.19 -15.23 -4.40
N TYR A 127 -8.53 -13.96 -4.14
CA TYR A 127 -9.90 -13.48 -3.97
C TYR A 127 -10.66 -13.42 -5.30
N ASN A 128 -9.98 -13.04 -6.38
CA ASN A 128 -10.56 -12.96 -7.74
C ASN A 128 -10.92 -14.33 -8.34
N TYR A 129 -10.60 -15.45 -7.66
CA TYR A 129 -11.00 -16.77 -8.16
C TYR A 129 -12.53 -16.96 -8.07
N PRO A 130 -13.24 -17.15 -9.20
CA PRO A 130 -14.71 -17.08 -9.27
C PRO A 130 -15.48 -18.06 -8.37
N ASN A 131 -14.84 -19.14 -7.94
CA ASN A 131 -15.48 -20.27 -7.23
C ASN A 131 -15.14 -20.32 -5.73
N LYS A 132 -14.46 -19.30 -5.19
CA LYS A 132 -14.05 -19.30 -3.79
C LYS A 132 -15.06 -18.50 -2.97
N ASN A 133 -15.84 -19.19 -2.13
CA ASN A 133 -16.54 -18.51 -1.04
C ASN A 133 -15.48 -17.98 -0.08
N VAL A 134 -15.30 -16.67 -0.09
CA VAL A 134 -14.34 -16.01 0.79
C VAL A 134 -15.06 -15.64 2.08
N ASP A 135 -14.67 -16.26 3.18
CA ASP A 135 -15.23 -15.94 4.49
C ASP A 135 -14.83 -14.52 4.97
N ALA A 136 -15.57 -14.00 5.94
CA ALA A 136 -15.34 -12.69 6.51
C ALA A 136 -13.93 -12.53 7.12
N LYS A 137 -13.32 -13.63 7.61
CA LYS A 137 -11.98 -13.60 8.20
C LYS A 137 -10.91 -13.36 7.13
N HIS A 138 -11.09 -13.92 5.94
CA HIS A 138 -10.20 -13.70 4.81
C HIS A 138 -10.35 -12.28 4.25
N VAL A 139 -11.58 -11.76 4.15
CA VAL A 139 -11.81 -10.35 3.78
C VAL A 139 -11.14 -9.41 4.79
N ALA A 140 -11.31 -9.64 6.09
CA ALA A 140 -10.64 -8.84 7.12
C ALA A 140 -9.10 -8.88 7.01
N LYS A 141 -8.54 -10.03 6.61
CA LYS A 141 -7.10 -10.17 6.36
C LYS A 141 -6.64 -9.33 5.17
N ILE A 142 -7.40 -9.35 4.07
CA ILE A 142 -7.15 -8.51 2.89
C ILE A 142 -7.22 -7.03 3.30
N SER A 143 -8.29 -6.60 3.96
CA SER A 143 -8.48 -5.23 4.42
C SER A 143 -7.30 -4.74 5.27
N LYS A 144 -6.78 -5.59 6.17
CA LYS A 144 -5.61 -5.26 6.98
C LYS A 144 -4.34 -5.08 6.13
N GLN A 145 -4.09 -5.94 5.15
CA GLN A 145 -2.94 -5.77 4.24
C GLN A 145 -3.09 -4.52 3.38
N CYS A 146 -4.30 -4.25 2.90
CA CYS A 146 -4.64 -3.07 2.13
C CYS A 146 -4.36 -1.76 2.87
N GLN A 147 -4.74 -1.68 4.14
CA GLN A 147 -4.44 -0.50 4.98
C GLN A 147 -2.93 -0.29 5.12
N ILE A 148 -2.16 -1.35 5.31
CA ILE A 148 -0.69 -1.25 5.41
C ILE A 148 -0.12 -0.70 4.09
N VAL A 149 -0.50 -1.26 2.94
CA VAL A 149 -0.02 -0.81 1.62
C VAL A 149 -0.36 0.67 1.38
N LYS A 150 -1.60 1.07 1.66
CA LYS A 150 -2.03 2.47 1.48
C LYS A 150 -1.27 3.44 2.36
N ASN A 151 -1.04 3.09 3.63
CA ASN A 151 -0.26 3.92 4.56
C ASN A 151 1.22 4.01 4.19
N LEU A 152 1.75 3.01 3.49
CA LEU A 152 3.12 3.01 2.96
C LEU A 152 3.25 3.71 1.61
N THR A 153 2.13 4.03 0.94
CA THR A 153 2.14 4.72 -0.34
C THR A 153 2.27 6.23 -0.14
N ASP A 154 3.24 6.86 -0.80
CA ASP A 154 3.46 8.30 -0.78
C ASP A 154 4.04 8.79 -2.11
N HIS A 155 4.59 10.01 -2.13
CA HIS A 155 5.21 10.60 -3.33
C HIS A 155 6.56 9.97 -3.71
N CYS A 156 7.18 9.19 -2.82
CA CYS A 156 8.39 8.41 -3.07
C CYS A 156 8.08 6.99 -3.56
N THR A 157 6.82 6.58 -3.53
CA THR A 157 6.38 5.34 -4.17
C THR A 157 6.69 5.40 -5.67
N PRO A 158 7.46 4.42 -6.21
CA PRO A 158 7.65 4.31 -7.64
C PRO A 158 6.30 4.22 -8.34
N PHE A 159 6.10 4.99 -9.40
CA PHE A 159 4.91 4.87 -10.24
C PHE A 159 4.93 3.49 -10.92
N ASP A 160 4.22 2.54 -10.32
CA ASP A 160 4.15 1.14 -10.71
C ASP A 160 2.68 0.74 -10.80
N SER A 161 2.27 0.30 -11.99
CA SER A 161 0.93 -0.24 -12.25
C SER A 161 0.51 -1.34 -11.27
N SER A 162 1.46 -2.06 -10.69
CA SER A 162 1.19 -3.09 -9.66
C SER A 162 0.69 -2.46 -8.37
N VAL A 163 1.26 -1.33 -7.96
CA VAL A 163 0.82 -0.60 -6.75
C VAL A 163 -0.57 -0.03 -6.98
N ASP A 164 -0.81 0.60 -8.13
CA ASP A 164 -2.13 1.11 -8.51
C ASP A 164 -3.17 -0.01 -8.48
N PHE A 165 -2.88 -1.16 -9.11
CA PHE A 165 -3.76 -2.33 -9.08
C PHE A 165 -4.07 -2.80 -7.65
N ILE A 166 -3.07 -2.83 -6.76
CA ILE A 166 -3.29 -3.20 -5.36
C ILE A 166 -4.19 -2.17 -4.67
N VAL A 167 -3.92 -0.87 -4.83
CA VAL A 167 -4.71 0.21 -4.20
C VAL A 167 -6.16 0.18 -4.69
N GLU A 168 -6.38 0.07 -6.00
CA GLU A 168 -7.70 -0.07 -6.61
C GLU A 168 -8.41 -1.35 -6.14
N GLY A 169 -7.72 -2.49 -6.16
CA GLY A 169 -8.25 -3.75 -5.65
C GLY A 169 -8.66 -3.66 -4.19
N CYS A 170 -7.87 -2.97 -3.38
CA CYS A 170 -8.18 -2.68 -1.98
C CYS A 170 -9.43 -1.79 -1.81
N ASP A 171 -9.62 -0.79 -2.67
CA ASP A 171 -10.85 0.01 -2.69
C ASP A 171 -12.07 -0.82 -3.08
N VAL A 172 -11.93 -1.70 -4.07
CA VAL A 172 -12.99 -2.61 -4.51
C VAL A 172 -13.40 -3.58 -3.39
N ILE A 173 -12.44 -4.15 -2.64
CA ILE A 173 -12.73 -5.02 -1.50
C ILE A 173 -13.47 -4.28 -0.38
N ASN A 174 -13.06 -3.05 -0.07
CA ASN A 174 -13.75 -2.22 0.92
C ASN A 174 -15.15 -1.84 0.44
N LEU A 175 -15.28 -1.44 -0.82
CA LEU A 175 -16.56 -1.08 -1.42
C LEU A 175 -17.52 -2.28 -1.41
N LYS A 176 -17.05 -3.51 -1.63
CA LYS A 176 -17.88 -4.72 -1.58
C LYS A 176 -18.48 -4.98 -0.19
N GLN A 177 -17.85 -4.52 0.88
CA GLN A 177 -18.36 -4.67 2.24
C GLN A 177 -19.47 -3.66 2.59
N THR A 178 -19.85 -2.79 1.64
CA THR A 178 -20.88 -1.78 1.85
C THR A 178 -22.26 -2.27 1.43
N SER A 179 -23.30 -1.80 2.13
CA SER A 179 -24.69 -2.04 1.74
C SER A 179 -25.04 -1.45 0.36
N PHE A 180 -24.25 -0.49 -0.13
CA PHE A 180 -24.33 0.01 -1.49
C PHE A 180 -24.07 -1.12 -2.51
N MET A 181 -22.96 -1.85 -2.36
CA MET A 181 -22.63 -2.95 -3.28
C MET A 181 -23.56 -4.15 -3.13
N ASP A 182 -23.97 -4.48 -1.91
CA ASP A 182 -24.96 -5.54 -1.68
C ASP A 182 -26.28 -5.24 -2.40
N CYS A 183 -26.71 -3.97 -2.34
CA CYS A 183 -27.92 -3.56 -3.03
C CYS A 183 -27.75 -3.59 -4.55
N LEU A 184 -26.63 -3.11 -5.10
CA LEU A 184 -26.37 -3.18 -6.54
C LEU A 184 -26.35 -4.63 -7.03
N SER A 185 -25.69 -5.53 -6.31
CA SER A 185 -25.70 -6.98 -6.52
C SER A 185 -27.14 -7.52 -6.55
N LYS A 186 -27.93 -7.18 -5.53
CA LYS A 186 -29.33 -7.61 -5.41
C LYS A 186 -30.17 -7.13 -6.59
N LEU A 187 -30.11 -5.85 -6.93
CA LEU A 187 -30.86 -5.27 -8.06
C LEU A 187 -30.50 -5.96 -9.37
N ARG A 188 -29.22 -6.25 -9.59
CA ARG A 188 -28.78 -6.98 -10.78
C ARG A 188 -29.27 -8.42 -10.79
N LYS A 189 -29.13 -9.13 -9.66
CA LYS A 189 -29.54 -10.53 -9.53
C LYS A 189 -31.05 -10.72 -9.67
N THR A 190 -31.87 -9.86 -9.07
CA THR A 190 -33.33 -10.00 -9.10
C THR A 190 -33.97 -9.35 -10.31
N ASN A 191 -33.27 -8.44 -10.98
CA ASN A 191 -33.75 -7.68 -12.14
C ASN A 191 -35.19 -7.17 -11.96
N PRO A 192 -35.46 -6.38 -10.91
CA PRO A 192 -36.81 -5.95 -10.59
C PRO A 192 -37.36 -5.05 -11.70
N ASN A 193 -38.68 -4.99 -11.86
CA ASN A 193 -39.28 -4.03 -12.77
C ASN A 193 -39.08 -2.60 -12.25
N LEU A 194 -38.39 -1.77 -13.04
CA LEU A 194 -38.09 -0.38 -12.74
C LEU A 194 -38.98 0.61 -13.50
N SER A 195 -39.97 0.16 -14.26
CA SER A 195 -40.84 1.01 -15.09
C SER A 195 -41.60 2.10 -14.31
N LYS A 196 -41.73 1.94 -12.99
CA LYS A 196 -42.34 2.95 -12.10
C LYS A 196 -41.42 4.14 -11.81
N TYR A 197 -40.11 4.02 -12.07
CA TYR A 197 -39.15 5.09 -11.91
C TYR A 197 -38.99 5.79 -13.27
N THR A 198 -39.70 6.89 -13.47
CA THR A 198 -39.66 7.67 -14.73
C THR A 198 -38.29 8.25 -15.05
N CYS A 199 -37.38 8.26 -14.07
CA CYS A 199 -35.98 8.65 -14.22
C CYS A 199 -35.08 7.55 -14.76
N GLU A 200 -35.55 6.30 -14.76
CA GLU A 200 -34.81 5.18 -15.29
C GLU A 200 -34.88 5.23 -16.82
N ASN A 201 -33.70 5.30 -17.42
CA ASN A 201 -33.51 5.21 -18.86
C ASN A 201 -32.19 4.49 -19.14
N PHE A 202 -31.96 3.41 -18.40
CA PHE A 202 -30.71 2.65 -18.42
C PHE A 202 -30.94 1.20 -18.01
N ASP A 203 -30.19 0.30 -18.63
CA ASP A 203 -30.16 -1.10 -18.22
C ASP A 203 -29.22 -1.29 -17.02
N ILE A 204 -29.76 -1.63 -15.85
CA ILE A 204 -28.95 -1.96 -14.65
C ILE A 204 -28.10 -3.23 -14.85
N GLN A 205 -28.49 -4.12 -15.77
CA GLN A 205 -27.73 -5.33 -16.10
C GLN A 205 -26.54 -5.08 -17.02
N THR A 206 -26.41 -3.85 -17.54
CA THR A 206 -25.36 -3.53 -18.50
C THR A 206 -23.97 -3.82 -17.95
N LYS A 207 -23.12 -4.39 -18.80
CA LYS A 207 -21.67 -4.49 -18.57
C LYS A 207 -20.92 -3.37 -19.31
N ASN A 208 -21.64 -2.50 -20.03
CA ASN A 208 -21.03 -1.38 -20.73
C ASN A 208 -20.53 -0.35 -19.71
N ILE A 209 -19.22 -0.13 -19.70
CA ILE A 209 -18.55 0.78 -18.77
C ILE A 209 -19.10 2.21 -18.89
N THR A 210 -19.33 2.71 -20.11
CA THR A 210 -19.87 4.05 -20.34
C THR A 210 -21.26 4.21 -19.74
N THR A 211 -22.14 3.21 -19.94
CA THR A 211 -23.48 3.21 -19.35
C THR A 211 -23.41 3.15 -17.82
N LEU A 212 -22.58 2.28 -17.25
CA LEU A 212 -22.42 2.20 -15.79
C LEU A 212 -21.86 3.51 -15.20
N LYS A 213 -20.85 4.12 -15.84
CA LYS A 213 -20.33 5.42 -15.42
C LYS A 213 -21.44 6.48 -15.44
N ARG A 214 -22.27 6.51 -16.47
CA ARG A 214 -23.42 7.44 -16.56
C ARG A 214 -24.40 7.24 -15.40
N ILE A 215 -24.78 5.99 -15.10
CA ILE A 215 -25.70 5.65 -14.01
C ILE A 215 -25.22 6.24 -12.68
N PHE A 216 -23.94 6.10 -12.36
CA PHE A 216 -23.38 6.53 -11.07
C PHE A 216 -22.79 7.95 -11.08
N THR A 217 -22.91 8.69 -12.17
CA THR A 217 -22.50 10.11 -12.26
C THR A 217 -23.68 11.02 -12.59
N ALA A 218 -24.23 10.92 -13.79
CA ALA A 218 -25.32 11.74 -14.29
C ALA A 218 -26.68 11.33 -13.71
N ASP A 219 -26.97 10.02 -13.67
CA ASP A 219 -28.26 9.50 -13.19
C ASP A 219 -28.19 9.04 -11.74
N LYS A 220 -27.16 9.46 -11.00
CA LYS A 220 -26.86 8.96 -9.66
C LYS A 220 -28.01 9.18 -8.68
N TRP A 221 -28.76 10.28 -8.83
CA TRP A 221 -29.93 10.58 -8.02
C TRP A 221 -31.07 9.55 -8.23
N CYS A 222 -31.24 9.09 -9.47
CA CYS A 222 -32.23 8.08 -9.81
C CYS A 222 -31.82 6.73 -9.23
N MET A 223 -30.53 6.39 -9.38
CA MET A 223 -29.98 5.17 -8.81
C MET A 223 -30.05 5.16 -7.27
N GLU A 224 -29.74 6.28 -6.60
CA GLU A 224 -29.91 6.42 -5.15
C GLU A 224 -31.36 6.17 -4.72
N TRP A 225 -32.32 6.75 -5.46
CA TRP A 225 -33.74 6.57 -5.18
C TRP A 225 -34.17 5.10 -5.34
N ILE A 226 -33.73 4.43 -6.41
CA ILE A 226 -33.99 3.01 -6.65
C ILE A 226 -33.39 2.17 -5.52
N MET A 227 -32.14 2.41 -5.12
CA MET A 227 -31.47 1.68 -4.05
C MET A 227 -32.21 1.85 -2.71
N ARG A 228 -32.54 3.09 -2.33
CA ARG A 228 -33.33 3.38 -1.12
C ARG A 228 -34.66 2.62 -1.12
N LYS A 229 -35.35 2.52 -2.26
CA LYS A 229 -36.66 1.85 -2.36
C LYS A 229 -36.60 0.32 -2.39
N HIS A 230 -35.55 -0.27 -2.96
CA HIS A 230 -35.43 -1.73 -3.09
C HIS A 230 -34.56 -2.40 -2.00
N CYS A 231 -33.76 -1.62 -1.30
CA CYS A 231 -32.77 -2.10 -0.33
C CYS A 231 -32.80 -1.35 1.01
N GLY A 232 -33.54 -0.25 1.13
CA GLY A 232 -33.66 0.54 2.36
C GLY A 232 -32.57 1.60 2.53
N GLU A 233 -32.66 2.38 3.61
CA GLU A 233 -31.82 3.56 3.84
C GLU A 233 -30.33 3.22 4.00
N SER A 234 -29.99 2.04 4.52
CA SER A 234 -28.60 1.61 4.67
C SER A 234 -27.85 1.55 3.34
N SER A 235 -28.54 1.26 2.23
CA SER A 235 -27.93 1.17 0.89
C SER A 235 -27.48 2.50 0.30
N VAL A 236 -27.91 3.62 0.89
CA VAL A 236 -27.60 4.98 0.43
C VAL A 236 -26.77 5.79 1.44
N VAL A 237 -26.36 5.17 2.54
CA VAL A 237 -25.33 5.74 3.43
C VAL A 237 -24.04 5.90 2.62
N ASP A 238 -23.46 7.11 2.66
CA ASP A 238 -22.28 7.49 1.88
C ASP A 238 -22.42 7.25 0.36
N PHE A 239 -23.65 7.30 -0.18
CA PHE A 239 -23.93 6.97 -1.58
C PHE A 239 -23.00 7.70 -2.56
N GLN A 240 -22.82 9.01 -2.40
CA GLN A 240 -21.95 9.79 -3.28
C GLN A 240 -20.50 9.30 -3.28
N LYS A 241 -19.96 8.96 -2.10
CA LYS A 241 -18.61 8.44 -1.95
C LYS A 241 -18.50 7.05 -2.58
N ASN A 242 -19.43 6.15 -2.27
CA ASN A 242 -19.45 4.79 -2.81
C ASN A 242 -19.60 4.77 -4.34
N ALA A 243 -20.47 5.63 -4.89
CA ALA A 243 -20.64 5.81 -6.33
C ALA A 243 -19.36 6.34 -6.99
N ALA A 244 -18.69 7.33 -6.40
CA ALA A 244 -17.42 7.84 -6.92
C ALA A 244 -16.33 6.75 -6.92
N THR A 245 -16.19 6.00 -5.82
CA THR A 245 -15.25 4.88 -5.72
C THR A 245 -15.57 3.79 -6.75
N PHE A 246 -16.84 3.46 -6.96
CA PHE A 246 -17.28 2.51 -7.98
C PHE A 246 -16.89 2.96 -9.39
N VAL A 247 -17.12 4.24 -9.73
CA VAL A 247 -16.82 4.81 -11.05
C VAL A 247 -15.32 4.83 -11.33
N ILE A 248 -14.50 5.20 -10.35
CA ILE A 248 -13.03 5.22 -10.47
C ILE A 248 -12.52 3.79 -10.72
N ASN A 249 -12.99 2.83 -9.91
CA ASN A 249 -12.49 1.45 -9.91
C ASN A 249 -13.33 0.49 -10.76
N ILE A 250 -14.04 0.98 -11.77
CA ILE A 250 -15.07 0.18 -12.44
C ILE A 250 -14.50 -1.04 -13.18
N ASN A 251 -13.33 -0.90 -13.81
CA ASN A 251 -12.64 -2.00 -14.51
C ASN A 251 -12.21 -3.07 -13.52
N THR A 252 -11.58 -2.64 -12.43
CA THR A 252 -11.12 -3.52 -11.36
C THR A 252 -12.32 -4.20 -10.70
N THR A 253 -13.41 -3.49 -10.42
CA THR A 253 -14.66 -4.07 -9.91
C THR A 253 -15.21 -5.14 -10.86
N LEU A 254 -15.27 -4.88 -12.16
CA LEU A 254 -15.73 -5.86 -13.15
C LEU A 254 -14.81 -7.08 -13.26
N SER A 255 -13.49 -6.88 -13.15
CA SER A 255 -12.49 -7.95 -13.15
C SER A 255 -12.66 -8.86 -11.95
N PHE A 256 -12.77 -8.29 -10.75
CA PHE A 256 -12.93 -9.02 -9.50
C PHE A 256 -14.29 -9.74 -9.40
N PHE A 257 -15.28 -9.33 -10.19
CA PHE A 257 -16.66 -9.79 -10.06
C PHE A 257 -17.31 -10.07 -11.42
N SER A 258 -16.82 -11.10 -12.12
CA SER A 258 -17.39 -11.53 -13.41
C SER A 258 -18.89 -11.85 -13.36
N GLY A 259 -19.45 -12.06 -12.16
CA GLY A 259 -20.80 -11.68 -11.77
C GLY A 259 -20.76 -11.06 -10.38
N TYR A 260 -21.45 -9.94 -10.16
CA TYR A 260 -21.54 -9.18 -8.90
C TYR A 260 -22.16 -9.99 -7.73
N ASN A 261 -21.62 -11.16 -7.41
CA ASN A 261 -22.08 -11.96 -6.29
C ASN A 261 -21.61 -11.27 -5.00
N SER A 262 -22.57 -10.80 -4.19
CA SER A 262 -22.33 -10.48 -2.78
C SER A 262 -21.78 -11.73 -2.09
N ILE A 263 -21.04 -11.54 -0.99
CA ILE A 263 -20.59 -12.62 -0.11
C ILE A 263 -21.82 -13.44 0.35
#